data_AF-A0A959ZC32-F1
#
_entry.id   AF-A0A959ZC32-F1
#
_cell.length_a   1.000
_cell.length_b   1.000
_cell.length_c   1.000
_cell.angle_alpha   90.00
_cell.angle_beta   90.00
_cell.angle_gamma   90.00
#
_symmetry.space_group_name_H-M   'P 1'
#
loop_
_entity.id
_entity.type
_entity.pdbx_description
1 polymer ?
#
loop_
_entity_poly.entity_id
_entity_poly.type
_entity_poly.pdbx_seq_one_letter_code
_entity_poly.pdbx_strand_id
1 'polypeptide(L)'
;MKSLWGMRSGSTAGALIAMFLLLGPGGATAASPGPDGVGSGSLNAATSAGTGNLSIGKTTLVARGAIRGEGKAYLLVPIVYPIDMSGRGTEVRVSFRDPNGQKVKRVWEGPLTAGLPRPADRRTGFRFIHEIRIGIRSARRMLTRSRGAGIRVRALARVDIEGDGRAELDRVASRIQRRVKAAGAGRCASSGLLRARSGGLKSYIRLPRCGHRVQWEVTSQPTIGIAEVRQNGVRGVYFRDKGRYGADQFEVTARVGKLEVARRLVQVRSNRADTDPDSVSIRAMGDSVTAGFGYYGKTGKEMGIGKLLDCKPADDYYNDACSSNSANTSSTSGPDPRYLPDYGLSRNISWAAKWANEYGITDYKNYAVTGSAPSDWLGSGQFSGTFRQIQAENPDFVVMTMGANPLLSDMLFGIDNMGCAIYSDLFGDYRDCIEQAFAGVDLSKNLHEIYSELVANTTSHIVLMQYHLSVPSSALAYSSAQIELMGELLNDVIATQAASVSTDRITVVSPPRFNVGIDMEPLYPARYSCSWRGDKVDGPSVQSTPTQDELLIDHPFSFCKGPPIGPPWVISGDTGIHPSAAGYAQMASQLPRP
;
A
#
# COMPACT_ATOMS: atom_id res chain seq x y z
N MET A 1 -27.21 34.64 36.65
CA MET A 1 -27.29 35.01 38.09
C MET A 1 -26.29 34.10 38.81
N LYS A 2 -25.10 34.61 39.15
CA LYS A 2 -24.60 34.87 40.54
C LYS A 2 -24.82 33.67 41.49
N SER A 3 -23.83 33.13 42.21
CA SER A 3 -22.44 33.52 42.47
C SER A 3 -21.75 32.45 43.34
N LEU A 4 -20.41 32.48 43.34
CA LEU A 4 -19.51 32.14 44.46
C LEU A 4 -19.43 30.67 44.89
N TRP A 5 -18.25 30.07 44.75
CA TRP A 5 -17.30 29.91 45.86
C TRP A 5 -15.90 29.72 45.28
N GLY A 6 -14.97 30.57 45.71
CA GLY A 6 -13.55 30.44 45.46
C GLY A 6 -12.87 30.14 46.80
N MET A 7 -11.98 29.16 46.81
CA MET A 7 -11.00 29.00 47.88
C MET A 7 -9.65 28.67 47.25
N ARG A 8 -8.69 29.58 47.50
CA ARG A 8 -7.26 29.34 47.38
C ARG A 8 -6.81 28.61 48.66
N SER A 9 -6.03 27.55 48.50
CA SER A 9 -5.04 27.12 49.49
C SER A 9 -3.90 26.44 48.74
N GLY A 10 -2.68 26.92 48.97
CA GLY A 10 -1.48 26.42 48.30
C GLY A 10 -0.76 25.30 49.04
N SER A 11 0.31 24.88 48.39
CA SER A 11 1.53 24.26 48.92
C SER A 11 1.54 22.75 49.24
N THR A 12 2.54 22.12 48.62
CA THR A 12 3.40 21.00 49.09
C THR A 12 2.81 19.60 49.17
N ALA A 13 3.15 18.77 48.17
CA ALA A 13 3.78 17.47 48.37
C ALA A 13 4.45 17.02 47.07
N GLY A 14 5.76 17.23 46.97
CA GLY A 14 6.60 16.56 45.97
C GLY A 14 6.98 15.18 46.49
N ALA A 15 6.59 14.14 45.77
CA ALA A 15 7.09 12.78 45.97
C ALA A 15 8.07 12.46 44.83
N LEU A 16 9.35 12.70 45.09
CA LEU A 16 10.45 12.07 44.36
C LEU A 16 10.45 10.58 44.67
N ILE A 17 10.27 9.72 43.66
CA ILE A 17 10.72 8.32 43.75
C ILE A 17 12.05 8.25 43.01
N ALA A 18 13.12 8.16 43.81
CA ALA A 18 14.47 7.89 43.37
C ALA A 18 14.60 6.41 43.02
N MET A 19 15.00 6.10 41.79
CA MET A 19 15.40 4.75 41.39
C MET A 19 16.93 4.67 41.36
N PHE A 20 17.45 3.68 42.10
CA PHE A 20 18.87 3.43 42.36
C PHE A 20 19.66 3.14 41.07
N LEU A 21 20.69 3.94 40.83
CA LEU A 21 21.84 3.60 39.97
C LEU A 21 23.02 3.23 40.90
N LEU A 22 23.30 1.94 41.03
CA LEU A 22 24.56 1.47 41.62
C LEU A 22 25.56 1.21 40.48
N LEU A 23 26.48 2.17 40.32
CA LEU A 23 27.77 1.98 39.66
C LEU A 23 28.71 1.24 40.62
N GLY A 24 29.39 0.22 40.12
CA GLY A 24 30.56 -0.40 40.75
C GLY A 24 31.68 -0.58 39.71
N PRO A 25 32.90 -0.07 39.95
CA PRO A 25 33.98 -0.05 38.97
C PRO A 25 34.90 -1.28 39.09
N GLY A 26 35.60 -1.62 38.01
CA GLY A 26 36.70 -2.58 38.07
C GLY A 26 37.16 -3.04 36.68
N GLY A 27 38.17 -2.36 36.14
CA GLY A 27 38.83 -2.76 34.89
C GLY A 27 39.86 -3.86 35.09
N ALA A 28 40.12 -4.63 34.03
CA ALA A 28 41.43 -5.20 33.73
C ALA A 28 41.49 -5.58 32.24
N THR A 29 42.51 -5.02 31.59
CA THR A 29 43.00 -5.31 30.24
C THR A 29 43.49 -6.75 30.09
N ALA A 30 43.19 -7.40 28.97
CA ALA A 30 44.00 -8.50 28.43
C ALA A 30 43.85 -8.61 26.91
N ALA A 31 44.97 -8.94 26.28
CA ALA A 31 45.28 -8.84 24.87
C ALA A 31 44.62 -9.92 23.98
N SER A 32 44.60 -9.62 22.67
CA SER A 32 44.30 -10.51 21.55
C SER A 32 45.07 -11.83 21.60
N PRO A 33 44.55 -12.87 20.90
CA PRO A 33 45.09 -13.15 19.57
C PRO A 33 44.03 -13.54 18.53
N GLY A 34 44.25 -13.18 17.26
CA GLY A 34 43.69 -13.94 16.12
C GLY A 34 44.36 -15.32 16.02
N PRO A 35 43.90 -16.27 15.16
CA PRO A 35 43.62 -15.99 13.75
C PRO A 35 42.50 -16.86 13.10
N ASP A 36 42.33 -16.68 11.78
CA ASP A 36 41.86 -17.63 10.76
C ASP A 36 40.36 -17.97 10.60
N GLY A 37 39.74 -17.22 9.67
CA GLY A 37 39.28 -17.75 8.38
C GLY A 37 38.28 -18.91 8.33
N VAL A 38 36.99 -18.59 8.12
CA VAL A 38 36.03 -19.46 7.41
C VAL A 38 35.00 -18.64 6.64
N GLY A 39 35.02 -18.78 5.31
CA GLY A 39 33.85 -18.91 4.44
C GLY A 39 32.83 -17.77 4.37
N SER A 40 32.93 -16.96 3.32
CA SER A 40 31.82 -16.18 2.74
C SER A 40 30.72 -17.11 2.21
N GLY A 41 29.85 -17.56 3.10
CA GLY A 41 28.60 -18.25 2.77
C GLY A 41 27.54 -17.23 2.37
N SER A 42 27.37 -17.03 1.06
CA SER A 42 26.17 -16.44 0.46
C SER A 42 24.93 -17.21 0.96
N LEU A 43 24.14 -16.61 1.86
CA LEU A 43 22.89 -17.18 2.33
C LEU A 43 21.74 -16.62 1.50
N ASN A 44 21.26 -17.50 0.63
CA ASN A 44 20.14 -17.40 -0.27
C ASN A 44 18.88 -16.80 0.37
N ALA A 45 18.42 -15.69 -0.18
CA ALA A 45 17.04 -15.26 -0.07
C ALA A 45 16.16 -16.17 -0.95
N ALA A 46 15.38 -17.05 -0.30
CA ALA A 46 14.22 -17.71 -0.90
C ALA A 46 13.27 -18.06 0.25
N THR A 47 12.05 -17.53 0.32
CA THR A 47 10.93 -17.93 -0.53
C THR A 47 9.73 -17.04 -0.17
N SER A 48 9.14 -16.28 -1.08
CA SER A 48 7.92 -16.73 -1.79
C SER A 48 7.70 -16.02 -3.13
N ALA A 49 8.75 -15.73 -3.90
CA ALA A 49 8.59 -15.32 -5.30
C ALA A 49 7.87 -16.46 -6.07
N GLY A 50 6.67 -16.17 -6.60
CA GLY A 50 5.87 -17.13 -7.35
C GLY A 50 6.68 -17.78 -8.48
N THR A 51 6.82 -19.11 -8.45
CA THR A 51 7.63 -19.91 -9.39
C THR A 51 7.00 -20.08 -10.78
N GLY A 52 6.10 -19.17 -11.17
CA GLY A 52 5.43 -19.23 -12.46
C GLY A 52 6.45 -19.15 -13.62
N ASN A 53 6.37 -20.08 -14.57
CA ASN A 53 7.11 -19.97 -15.83
C ASN A 53 6.29 -19.22 -16.88
N LEU A 54 6.95 -18.35 -17.65
CA LEU A 54 6.34 -17.77 -18.86
C LEU A 54 5.96 -18.88 -19.84
N SER A 55 4.76 -18.83 -20.40
CA SER A 55 4.38 -19.72 -21.49
C SER A 55 3.68 -19.00 -22.63
N ILE A 56 4.04 -19.34 -23.86
CA ILE A 56 3.46 -18.72 -25.06
C ILE A 56 2.37 -19.63 -25.61
N GLY A 57 1.14 -19.12 -25.71
CA GLY A 57 0.00 -19.82 -26.29
C GLY A 57 0.01 -19.86 -27.83
N LYS A 58 -1.08 -20.34 -28.44
CA LYS A 58 -1.20 -20.42 -29.91
C LYS A 58 -1.43 -19.01 -30.48
N THR A 59 -0.53 -18.55 -31.34
CA THR A 59 -0.64 -17.26 -32.04
C THR A 59 -1.72 -17.33 -33.12
N THR A 60 -2.51 -16.27 -33.24
CA THR A 60 -3.55 -16.13 -34.27
C THR A 60 -3.45 -14.81 -34.99
N LEU A 61 -4.00 -14.74 -36.21
CA LEU A 61 -3.92 -13.57 -37.07
C LEU A 61 -5.27 -12.82 -37.11
N VAL A 62 -5.23 -11.53 -36.87
CA VAL A 62 -6.34 -10.60 -37.14
C VAL A 62 -6.07 -9.97 -38.51
N ALA A 63 -6.75 -10.47 -39.54
CA ALA A 63 -6.58 -10.03 -40.92
C ALA A 63 -7.81 -9.31 -41.51
N ARG A 64 -8.96 -9.35 -40.82
CA ARG A 64 -10.22 -8.88 -41.38
C ARG A 64 -10.53 -7.44 -40.93
N GLY A 65 -10.32 -6.55 -41.88
CA GLY A 65 -10.44 -5.08 -41.84
C GLY A 65 -9.57 -4.46 -42.94
N ALA A 66 -8.35 -4.98 -43.12
CA ALA A 66 -7.41 -4.57 -44.17
C ALA A 66 -7.59 -5.29 -45.53
N ILE A 67 -8.70 -5.99 -45.75
CA ILE A 67 -9.09 -6.43 -47.10
C ILE A 67 -9.86 -5.31 -47.84
N ARG A 68 -10.22 -4.22 -47.15
CA ARG A 68 -10.64 -2.95 -47.76
C ARG A 68 -9.92 -1.76 -47.10
N GLY A 69 -8.71 -1.45 -47.55
CA GLY A 69 -8.14 -0.08 -47.42
C GLY A 69 -7.04 0.20 -46.37
N GLU A 70 -7.01 -0.42 -45.18
CA GLU A 70 -6.08 0.03 -44.12
C GLU A 70 -4.62 -0.47 -44.20
N GLY A 71 -4.32 -1.44 -45.07
CA GLY A 71 -2.94 -1.93 -45.32
C GLY A 71 -2.21 -2.62 -44.14
N LYS A 72 -2.88 -2.87 -43.01
CA LYS A 72 -2.25 -3.37 -41.76
C LYS A 72 -2.92 -4.66 -41.26
N ALA A 73 -2.13 -5.60 -40.74
CA ALA A 73 -2.63 -6.81 -40.08
C ALA A 73 -1.96 -6.98 -38.72
N TYR A 74 -2.52 -7.82 -37.85
CA TYR A 74 -2.03 -7.98 -36.48
C TYR A 74 -1.93 -9.45 -36.09
N LEU A 75 -0.92 -9.78 -35.30
CA LEU A 75 -0.81 -11.06 -34.60
C LEU A 75 -1.30 -10.88 -33.17
N LEU A 76 -2.15 -11.78 -32.71
CA LEU A 76 -2.54 -11.93 -31.33
C LEU A 76 -1.66 -13.01 -30.71
N VAL A 77 -0.80 -12.61 -29.77
CA VAL A 77 0.18 -13.48 -29.13
C VAL A 77 -0.19 -13.64 -27.65
N PRO A 78 -0.95 -14.69 -27.29
CA PRO A 78 -1.24 -14.99 -25.89
C PRO A 78 0.01 -15.45 -25.17
N ILE A 79 0.30 -14.84 -24.03
CA ILE A 79 1.37 -15.22 -23.11
C ILE A 79 0.78 -15.36 -21.72
N VAL A 80 1.13 -16.41 -20.99
CA VAL A 80 0.84 -16.55 -19.56
C VAL A 80 2.04 -16.03 -18.80
N TYR A 81 1.81 -15.02 -17.98
CA TYR A 81 2.77 -14.37 -17.12
C TYR A 81 2.57 -14.83 -15.67
N PRO A 82 3.64 -14.93 -14.88
CA PRO A 82 3.55 -15.02 -13.42
C PRO A 82 2.80 -13.83 -12.82
N ILE A 83 2.08 -14.01 -11.71
CA ILE A 83 1.17 -12.99 -11.15
C ILE A 83 1.90 -11.73 -10.65
N ASP A 84 3.10 -11.91 -10.13
CA ASP A 84 4.06 -10.88 -9.70
C ASP A 84 4.50 -9.96 -10.85
N MET A 85 4.27 -10.37 -12.11
CA MET A 85 4.50 -9.51 -13.27
C MET A 85 3.33 -8.57 -13.59
N SER A 86 2.20 -8.64 -12.86
CA SER A 86 1.07 -7.73 -13.07
C SER A 86 1.48 -6.28 -12.77
N GLY A 87 1.08 -5.35 -13.62
CA GLY A 87 1.44 -3.93 -13.56
C GLY A 87 2.87 -3.61 -14.00
N ARG A 88 3.78 -4.58 -14.05
CA ARG A 88 5.20 -4.35 -14.38
C ARG A 88 5.37 -4.09 -15.88
N GLY A 89 6.33 -3.23 -16.23
CA GLY A 89 6.72 -3.00 -17.63
C GLY A 89 7.40 -4.25 -18.19
N THR A 90 7.01 -4.69 -19.38
CA THR A 90 7.65 -5.86 -20.00
C THR A 90 8.01 -5.62 -21.45
N GLU A 91 9.07 -6.29 -21.89
CA GLU A 91 9.47 -6.33 -23.28
C GLU A 91 9.01 -7.64 -23.93
N VAL A 92 8.42 -7.60 -25.13
CA VAL A 92 8.08 -8.82 -25.87
C VAL A 92 8.64 -8.74 -27.28
N ARG A 93 9.66 -9.57 -27.55
CA ARG A 93 10.37 -9.65 -28.85
C ARG A 93 9.78 -10.71 -29.78
N VAL A 94 8.77 -10.35 -30.55
CA VAL A 94 8.22 -11.28 -31.56
C VAL A 94 9.08 -11.27 -32.81
N SER A 95 9.59 -12.44 -33.20
CA SER A 95 10.28 -12.64 -34.47
C SER A 95 9.48 -13.58 -35.38
N PHE A 96 9.43 -13.30 -36.67
CA PHE A 96 8.89 -14.26 -37.63
C PHE A 96 9.73 -14.25 -38.88
N ARG A 97 9.86 -15.42 -39.51
CA ARG A 97 10.37 -15.47 -40.87
C ARG A 97 9.19 -15.22 -41.79
N ASP A 98 9.33 -14.20 -42.61
CA ASP A 98 8.43 -14.06 -43.73
C ASP A 98 8.66 -15.21 -44.73
N PRO A 99 7.79 -15.36 -45.72
CA PRO A 99 7.89 -16.44 -46.70
C PRO A 99 9.13 -16.37 -47.61
N ASN A 100 9.84 -15.24 -47.64
CA ASN A 100 11.10 -15.08 -48.36
C ASN A 100 12.31 -15.43 -47.45
N GLY A 101 12.06 -15.92 -46.23
CA GLY A 101 13.10 -16.20 -45.24
C GLY A 101 13.57 -14.96 -44.47
N GLN A 102 13.05 -13.76 -44.75
CA GLN A 102 13.44 -12.53 -44.09
C GLN A 102 12.93 -12.53 -42.64
N LYS A 103 13.83 -12.30 -41.69
CA LYS A 103 13.49 -12.24 -40.27
C LYS A 103 12.92 -10.86 -39.94
N VAL A 104 11.62 -10.77 -39.70
CA VAL A 104 10.99 -9.57 -39.15
C VAL A 104 11.04 -9.65 -37.63
N LYS A 105 11.60 -8.61 -37.00
CA LYS A 105 11.59 -8.42 -35.54
C LYS A 105 10.62 -7.29 -35.17
N ARG A 106 9.83 -7.52 -34.14
CA ARG A 106 8.99 -6.51 -33.50
C ARG A 106 9.19 -6.60 -32.00
N VAL A 107 9.31 -5.44 -31.38
CA VAL A 107 9.36 -5.28 -29.93
C VAL A 107 8.05 -4.63 -29.52
N TRP A 108 7.43 -5.18 -28.49
CA TRP A 108 6.34 -4.53 -27.77
C TRP A 108 6.85 -4.21 -26.38
N GLU A 109 6.57 -3.00 -25.91
CA GLU A 109 6.89 -2.52 -24.57
C GLU A 109 5.61 -1.94 -23.97
N GLY A 110 5.35 -2.27 -22.72
CA GLY A 110 4.22 -1.73 -21.99
C GLY A 110 3.94 -2.47 -20.68
N PRO A 111 3.10 -1.87 -19.81
CA PRO A 111 2.68 -2.52 -18.57
C PRO A 111 1.73 -3.68 -18.86
N LEU A 112 1.92 -4.78 -18.15
CA LEU A 112 0.96 -5.88 -18.13
C LEU A 112 -0.17 -5.60 -17.13
N THR A 113 -1.33 -6.22 -17.33
CA THR A 113 -2.40 -6.23 -16.32
C THR A 113 -3.01 -7.62 -16.21
N ALA A 114 -3.22 -8.09 -14.98
CA ALA A 114 -3.95 -9.30 -14.67
C ALA A 114 -5.49 -9.11 -14.65
N GLY A 115 -5.98 -7.91 -14.98
CA GLY A 115 -7.37 -7.49 -14.82
C GLY A 115 -7.59 -6.74 -13.50
N LEU A 116 -8.86 -6.60 -13.10
CA LEU A 116 -9.23 -5.97 -11.83
C LEU A 116 -8.54 -6.69 -10.66
N PRO A 117 -8.01 -5.94 -9.66
CA PRO A 117 -7.60 -6.53 -8.39
C PRO A 117 -8.75 -7.34 -7.80
N ARG A 118 -8.44 -8.51 -7.23
CA ARG A 118 -9.38 -9.29 -6.45
C ARG A 118 -8.84 -9.33 -5.02
N PRO A 119 -9.67 -9.12 -3.98
CA PRO A 119 -9.26 -9.41 -2.62
C PRO A 119 -8.74 -10.85 -2.55
N ALA A 120 -7.52 -11.04 -2.01
CA ALA A 120 -6.82 -12.32 -1.96
C ALA A 120 -6.60 -13.01 -3.34
N ASP A 121 -5.94 -12.34 -4.29
CA ASP A 121 -5.62 -12.92 -5.59
C ASP A 121 -4.65 -14.12 -5.50
N ARG A 122 -5.20 -15.34 -5.42
CA ARG A 122 -4.46 -16.61 -5.33
C ARG A 122 -3.91 -17.10 -6.68
N ARG A 123 -4.06 -16.35 -7.77
CA ARG A 123 -3.59 -16.77 -9.09
C ARG A 123 -2.06 -16.82 -9.08
N THR A 124 -1.46 -17.90 -9.59
CA THR A 124 0.00 -17.98 -9.78
C THR A 124 0.46 -17.36 -11.11
N GLY A 125 -0.50 -17.02 -11.98
CA GLY A 125 -0.23 -16.35 -13.25
C GLY A 125 -1.50 -15.86 -13.94
N PHE A 126 -1.33 -15.03 -14.97
CA PHE A 126 -2.39 -14.45 -15.76
C PHE A 126 -2.06 -14.47 -17.25
N ARG A 127 -3.11 -14.53 -18.09
CA ARG A 127 -2.95 -14.54 -19.55
C ARG A 127 -3.11 -13.14 -20.12
N PHE A 128 -2.11 -12.68 -20.86
CA PHE A 128 -2.12 -11.43 -21.60
C PHE A 128 -1.96 -11.67 -23.11
N ILE A 129 -2.82 -11.07 -23.94
CA ILE A 129 -2.81 -11.25 -25.40
C ILE A 129 -2.23 -10.00 -26.07
N HIS A 130 -0.98 -10.10 -26.50
CA HIS A 130 -0.26 -9.01 -27.17
C HIS A 130 -0.76 -8.77 -28.60
N GLU A 131 -0.86 -7.50 -28.99
CA GLU A 131 -1.21 -7.07 -30.34
C GLU A 131 0.04 -6.63 -31.12
N ILE A 132 0.55 -7.49 -32.01
CA ILE A 132 1.77 -7.20 -32.79
C ILE A 132 1.42 -6.83 -34.22
N ARG A 133 1.76 -5.61 -34.62
CA ARG A 133 1.51 -5.11 -35.99
C ARG A 133 2.44 -5.77 -37.01
N ILE A 134 1.85 -6.27 -38.10
CA ILE A 134 2.55 -6.85 -39.25
C ILE A 134 2.00 -6.33 -40.58
N GLY A 135 2.79 -6.48 -41.64
CA GLY A 135 2.39 -6.09 -43.00
C GLY A 135 1.30 -7.01 -43.56
N ILE A 136 0.35 -6.44 -44.31
CA ILE A 136 -0.77 -7.19 -44.89
C ILE A 136 -0.31 -8.30 -45.86
N ARG A 137 0.79 -8.09 -46.60
CA ARG A 137 1.38 -9.10 -47.49
C ARG A 137 1.88 -10.32 -46.70
N SER A 138 2.61 -10.09 -45.60
CA SER A 138 3.09 -11.13 -44.71
C SER A 138 1.92 -11.91 -44.08
N ALA A 139 0.89 -11.19 -43.64
CA ALA A 139 -0.32 -11.77 -43.07
C ALA A 139 -1.08 -12.67 -44.06
N ARG A 140 -1.30 -12.20 -45.30
CA ARG A 140 -1.94 -13.01 -46.36
C ARG A 140 -1.16 -14.29 -46.61
N ARG A 141 0.16 -14.19 -46.77
CA ARG A 141 0.98 -15.37 -47.05
C ARG A 141 1.03 -16.36 -45.88
N MET A 142 0.99 -15.89 -44.63
CA MET A 142 0.85 -16.75 -43.44
C MET A 142 -0.47 -17.55 -43.44
N LEU A 143 -1.53 -17.00 -44.04
CA LEU A 143 -2.82 -17.70 -44.18
C LEU A 143 -2.85 -18.68 -45.37
N THR A 144 -2.17 -18.39 -46.47
CA THR A 144 -2.30 -19.13 -47.75
C THR A 144 -1.54 -20.46 -47.82
N ARG A 145 -1.30 -21.16 -46.70
CA ARG A 145 -0.65 -22.50 -46.66
C ARG A 145 0.67 -22.64 -47.44
N SER A 146 1.41 -21.56 -47.70
CA SER A 146 2.70 -21.65 -48.38
C SER A 146 3.65 -22.51 -47.53
N ARG A 147 4.20 -23.56 -48.13
CA ARG A 147 5.16 -24.48 -47.49
C ARG A 147 6.33 -23.63 -46.95
N GLY A 148 6.44 -23.52 -45.63
CA GLY A 148 7.59 -22.86 -44.95
C GLY A 148 7.28 -21.61 -44.11
N ALA A 149 6.08 -21.03 -44.17
CA ALA A 149 5.76 -19.83 -43.36
C ALA A 149 5.54 -20.18 -41.87
N GLY A 150 6.60 -20.06 -41.05
CA GLY A 150 6.56 -20.27 -39.61
C GLY A 150 6.84 -19.01 -38.80
N ILE A 151 6.13 -18.83 -37.68
CA ILE A 151 6.40 -17.78 -36.69
C ILE A 151 7.22 -18.33 -35.53
N ARG A 152 8.20 -17.57 -35.04
CA ARG A 152 8.96 -17.87 -33.81
C ARG A 152 8.77 -16.75 -32.79
N VAL A 153 7.79 -16.91 -31.93
CA VAL A 153 7.58 -15.98 -30.83
C VAL A 153 8.66 -16.22 -29.78
N ARG A 154 9.34 -15.17 -29.35
CA ARG A 154 10.17 -15.17 -28.14
C ARG A 154 9.63 -14.10 -27.20
N ALA A 155 9.32 -14.47 -25.98
CA ALA A 155 8.97 -13.52 -24.92
C ALA A 155 10.17 -13.41 -24.00
N LEU A 156 10.59 -12.19 -23.68
CA LEU A 156 11.64 -11.90 -22.72
C LEU A 156 11.05 -10.94 -21.71
N ALA A 157 10.46 -11.46 -20.65
CA ALA A 157 9.92 -10.60 -19.62
C ALA A 157 11.07 -10.24 -18.66
N ARG A 158 11.37 -8.96 -18.57
CA ARG A 158 12.33 -8.39 -17.64
C ARG A 158 11.56 -7.75 -16.51
N VAL A 159 11.89 -8.08 -15.27
CA VAL A 159 11.39 -7.36 -14.10
C VAL A 159 12.57 -6.59 -13.55
N ASP A 160 12.36 -5.28 -13.48
CA ASP A 160 13.14 -4.33 -12.69
C ASP A 160 12.35 -4.14 -11.38
N ILE A 161 12.79 -4.85 -10.34
CA ILE A 161 12.17 -4.92 -9.02
C ILE A 161 12.45 -3.60 -8.29
N GLU A 162 13.68 -3.09 -8.39
CA GLU A 162 14.15 -1.91 -7.69
C GLU A 162 13.86 -0.59 -8.44
N GLY A 163 13.48 -0.66 -9.71
CA GLY A 163 13.20 0.50 -10.56
C GLY A 163 14.46 1.26 -10.99
N ASP A 164 15.64 0.65 -10.90
CA ASP A 164 16.95 1.28 -11.13
C ASP A 164 17.38 1.24 -12.62
N GLY A 165 16.53 0.68 -13.50
CA GLY A 165 16.78 0.47 -14.91
C GLY A 165 17.52 -0.84 -15.22
N ARG A 166 17.83 -1.67 -14.22
CA ARG A 166 18.47 -2.97 -14.36
C ARG A 166 17.46 -4.08 -14.07
N ALA A 167 17.44 -5.10 -14.92
CA ALA A 167 16.55 -6.23 -14.72
C ALA A 167 17.20 -7.25 -13.76
N GLU A 168 16.58 -7.51 -12.62
CA GLU A 168 17.01 -8.52 -11.63
C GLU A 168 16.34 -9.88 -11.91
N LEU A 169 15.20 -9.89 -12.63
CA LEU A 169 14.58 -11.14 -13.09
C LEU A 169 14.36 -11.14 -14.61
N ASP A 170 15.14 -11.99 -15.30
CA ASP A 170 14.91 -12.34 -16.69
C ASP A 170 14.13 -13.66 -16.78
N ARG A 171 12.99 -13.64 -17.47
CA ARG A 171 12.21 -14.84 -17.81
C ARG A 171 12.08 -14.93 -19.33
N VAL A 172 12.38 -16.09 -19.89
CA VAL A 172 12.36 -16.32 -21.35
C VAL A 172 11.44 -17.47 -21.70
N ALA A 173 10.56 -17.25 -22.68
CA ALA A 173 9.83 -18.30 -23.35
C ALA A 173 10.00 -18.20 -24.86
N SER A 174 10.00 -19.35 -25.55
CA SER A 174 10.00 -19.35 -27.02
C SER A 174 9.06 -20.40 -27.58
N ARG A 175 8.40 -20.08 -28.69
CA ARG A 175 7.49 -20.99 -29.38
C ARG A 175 7.59 -20.82 -30.89
N ILE A 176 7.76 -21.94 -31.59
CA ILE A 176 7.70 -22.00 -33.05
C ILE A 176 6.31 -22.53 -33.46
N GLN A 177 5.65 -21.86 -34.39
CA GLN A 177 4.36 -22.26 -34.93
C GLN A 177 4.38 -22.20 -36.46
N ARG A 178 4.24 -23.37 -37.10
CA ARG A 178 4.31 -23.52 -38.57
C ARG A 178 3.02 -23.14 -39.31
N ARG A 179 1.91 -22.93 -38.60
CA ARG A 179 0.61 -22.57 -39.19
C ARG A 179 -0.10 -21.56 -38.31
N VAL A 180 -0.19 -20.31 -38.75
CA VAL A 180 -0.95 -19.26 -38.05
C VAL A 180 -2.36 -19.26 -38.62
N LYS A 181 -3.34 -19.53 -37.76
CA LYS A 181 -4.76 -19.47 -38.13
C LYS A 181 -5.28 -18.05 -37.98
N ALA A 182 -6.34 -17.71 -38.72
CA ALA A 182 -7.14 -16.53 -38.40
C ALA A 182 -7.66 -16.62 -36.95
N ALA A 183 -7.71 -15.49 -36.27
CA ALA A 183 -8.31 -15.39 -34.94
C ALA A 183 -9.83 -15.63 -35.06
N GLY A 184 -10.36 -16.55 -34.25
CA GLY A 184 -11.80 -16.80 -34.18
C GLY A 184 -12.57 -15.66 -33.50
N ALA A 185 -13.89 -15.76 -33.52
CA ALA A 185 -14.79 -14.81 -32.87
C ALA A 185 -14.45 -14.69 -31.37
N GLY A 186 -14.48 -13.45 -30.88
CA GLY A 186 -14.21 -13.11 -29.47
C GLY A 186 -12.76 -13.22 -28.99
N ARG A 187 -11.81 -13.61 -29.84
CA ARG A 187 -10.38 -13.45 -29.50
C ARG A 187 -9.95 -12.01 -29.70
N CYS A 188 -9.89 -11.26 -28.62
CA CYS A 188 -9.39 -9.90 -28.58
C CYS A 188 -7.99 -9.83 -27.97
N ALA A 189 -7.23 -8.81 -28.33
CA ALA A 189 -6.05 -8.43 -27.56
C ALA A 189 -6.44 -8.11 -26.10
N SER A 190 -5.50 -8.32 -25.19
CA SER A 190 -5.58 -7.72 -23.86
C SER A 190 -5.27 -6.24 -24.02
N SER A 191 -6.09 -5.39 -23.42
CA SER A 191 -5.66 -4.02 -23.15
C SER A 191 -4.66 -4.08 -22.00
N GLY A 192 -3.57 -3.32 -22.10
CA GLY A 192 -2.89 -2.87 -20.88
C GLY A 192 -3.85 -1.99 -20.06
N LEU A 193 -3.40 -1.49 -18.91
CA LEU A 193 -4.09 -0.35 -18.30
C LEU A 193 -4.11 0.77 -19.35
N LEU A 194 -5.29 1.10 -19.88
CA LEU A 194 -5.44 2.07 -20.97
C LEU A 194 -5.38 3.48 -20.40
N ARG A 195 -4.19 3.92 -19.99
CA ARG A 195 -3.95 5.28 -19.55
C ARG A 195 -4.11 6.25 -20.71
N ALA A 196 -5.12 7.08 -20.65
CA ALA A 196 -5.24 8.24 -21.50
C ALA A 196 -4.18 9.28 -21.09
N ARG A 197 -3.36 9.75 -22.04
CA ARG A 197 -2.42 10.85 -21.79
C ARG A 197 -3.19 12.17 -21.66
N SER A 198 -2.88 12.95 -20.64
CA SER A 198 -3.51 14.23 -20.35
C SER A 198 -2.74 15.42 -20.91
N GLY A 199 -3.50 16.47 -21.20
CA GLY A 199 -3.03 17.76 -21.72
C GLY A 199 -4.18 18.62 -22.27
N GLY A 200 -5.29 17.99 -22.66
CA GLY A 200 -6.50 18.69 -23.12
C GLY A 200 -7.80 18.07 -22.56
N LEU A 201 -8.93 18.74 -22.80
CA LEU A 201 -10.29 18.28 -22.42
C LEU A 201 -10.71 16.95 -23.10
N LYS A 202 -9.85 16.39 -23.95
CA LYS A 202 -10.17 15.26 -24.82
C LYS A 202 -8.98 14.31 -24.89
N SER A 203 -9.22 13.05 -24.54
CA SER A 203 -8.23 11.98 -24.66
C SER A 203 -8.72 10.89 -25.60
N TYR A 204 -7.81 10.40 -26.43
CA TYR A 204 -8.09 9.32 -27.38
C TYR A 204 -7.55 8.00 -26.87
N ILE A 205 -8.43 7.01 -26.81
CA ILE A 205 -8.14 5.68 -26.27
C ILE A 205 -8.20 4.66 -27.40
N ARG A 206 -7.13 3.90 -27.55
CA ARG A 206 -7.08 2.83 -28.54
C ARG A 206 -7.73 1.57 -27.98
N LEU A 207 -8.84 1.16 -28.60
CA LEU A 207 -9.56 -0.05 -28.18
C LEU A 207 -8.87 -1.33 -28.69
N PRO A 208 -8.95 -2.45 -27.95
CA PRO A 208 -8.33 -3.71 -28.36
C PRO A 208 -8.86 -4.23 -29.69
N ARG A 209 -7.97 -4.81 -30.49
CA ARG A 209 -8.37 -5.48 -31.74
C ARG A 209 -8.81 -6.92 -31.49
N CYS A 210 -9.86 -7.32 -32.20
CA CYS A 210 -10.44 -8.66 -32.13
C CYS A 210 -10.34 -9.40 -33.47
N GLY A 211 -10.43 -10.73 -33.43
CA GLY A 211 -10.41 -11.59 -34.63
C GLY A 211 -11.54 -11.31 -35.62
N HIS A 212 -12.64 -10.75 -35.13
CA HIS A 212 -13.79 -10.33 -35.91
C HIS A 212 -14.06 -8.84 -35.71
N ARG A 213 -14.84 -8.24 -36.61
CA ARG A 213 -15.38 -6.90 -36.40
C ARG A 213 -16.29 -6.94 -35.19
N VAL A 214 -15.91 -6.20 -34.15
CA VAL A 214 -16.69 -6.00 -32.95
C VAL A 214 -17.25 -4.58 -32.95
N GLN A 215 -18.38 -4.40 -32.30
CA GLN A 215 -18.87 -3.08 -31.90
C GLN A 215 -18.47 -2.89 -30.44
N TRP A 216 -17.66 -1.87 -30.19
CA TRP A 216 -17.37 -1.44 -28.84
C TRP A 216 -18.39 -0.38 -28.42
N GLU A 217 -18.88 -0.51 -27.19
CA GLU A 217 -19.80 0.43 -26.55
C GLU A 217 -19.29 0.75 -25.14
N VAL A 218 -19.59 1.95 -24.66
CA VAL A 218 -19.38 2.30 -23.24
C VAL A 218 -20.57 1.77 -22.47
N THR A 219 -20.33 0.89 -21.50
CA THR A 219 -21.38 0.25 -20.68
C THR A 219 -21.49 0.85 -19.29
N SER A 220 -20.46 1.55 -18.83
CA SER A 220 -20.47 2.36 -17.61
C SER A 220 -19.80 3.68 -17.91
N GLN A 221 -20.45 4.80 -17.56
CA GLN A 221 -19.88 6.13 -17.79
C GLN A 221 -18.86 6.49 -16.70
N PRO A 222 -17.89 7.35 -17.02
CA PRO A 222 -16.98 7.93 -16.03
C PRO A 222 -17.71 8.85 -15.04
N THR A 223 -17.08 9.13 -13.90
CA THR A 223 -17.62 10.04 -12.87
C THR A 223 -17.30 11.50 -13.18
N ILE A 224 -16.17 11.79 -13.82
CA ILE A 224 -15.63 13.14 -14.05
C ILE A 224 -15.85 13.63 -15.49
N GLY A 225 -16.21 12.73 -16.39
CA GLY A 225 -16.31 13.04 -17.81
C GLY A 225 -17.26 12.14 -18.54
N ILE A 226 -17.25 12.26 -19.86
CA ILE A 226 -18.08 11.48 -20.76
C ILE A 226 -17.17 10.61 -21.61
N ALA A 227 -17.41 9.31 -21.57
CA ALA A 227 -16.76 8.38 -22.48
C ALA A 227 -17.72 8.00 -23.61
N GLU A 228 -17.17 7.94 -24.82
CA GLU A 228 -17.89 7.43 -25.98
C GLU A 228 -16.98 6.63 -26.91
N VAL A 229 -17.57 5.79 -27.74
CA VAL A 229 -16.84 5.08 -28.79
C VAL A 229 -17.13 5.71 -30.14
N ARG A 230 -16.10 6.23 -30.80
CA ARG A 230 -16.17 6.84 -32.14
C ARG A 230 -15.52 5.95 -33.20
N GLN A 231 -15.63 6.38 -34.46
CA GLN A 231 -15.01 5.75 -35.63
C GLN A 231 -15.41 4.28 -35.78
N ASN A 232 -16.72 3.99 -35.82
CA ASN A 232 -17.27 2.65 -36.02
C ASN A 232 -16.77 1.60 -35.01
N GLY A 233 -16.61 1.98 -33.74
CA GLY A 233 -16.17 1.06 -32.70
C GLY A 233 -14.65 0.97 -32.51
N VAL A 234 -13.84 1.76 -33.23
CA VAL A 234 -12.38 1.54 -33.26
C VAL A 234 -11.63 2.40 -32.23
N ARG A 235 -12.23 3.50 -31.77
CA ARG A 235 -11.56 4.47 -30.91
C ARG A 235 -12.47 4.91 -29.77
N GLY A 236 -12.03 4.72 -28.53
CA GLY A 236 -12.65 5.36 -27.37
C GLY A 236 -12.23 6.83 -27.31
N VAL A 237 -13.14 7.69 -26.89
CA VAL A 237 -12.87 9.10 -26.65
C VAL A 237 -13.41 9.43 -25.27
N TYR A 238 -12.56 10.02 -24.45
CA TYR A 238 -12.93 10.53 -23.14
C TYR A 238 -12.92 12.05 -23.20
N PHE A 239 -14.02 12.68 -22.80
CA PHE A 239 -14.18 14.11 -22.64
C PHE A 239 -14.21 14.41 -21.17
N ARG A 240 -13.29 15.25 -20.73
CA ARG A 240 -13.21 15.67 -19.35
C ARG A 240 -14.03 16.93 -19.12
N ASP A 241 -14.71 17.01 -17.98
CA ASP A 241 -15.29 18.27 -17.54
C ASP A 241 -14.21 19.34 -17.28
N LYS A 242 -14.51 20.58 -17.64
CA LYS A 242 -13.56 21.68 -17.47
C LYS A 242 -13.29 21.91 -15.97
N GLY A 243 -12.02 21.96 -15.58
CA GLY A 243 -11.61 22.25 -14.20
C GLY A 243 -11.62 21.05 -13.26
N ARG A 244 -12.07 19.86 -13.70
CA ARG A 244 -11.94 18.62 -12.93
C ARG A 244 -10.65 17.91 -13.35
N TYR A 245 -9.91 17.36 -12.39
CA TYR A 245 -8.65 16.62 -12.59
C TYR A 245 -8.67 15.35 -11.73
N GLY A 246 -7.74 14.42 -11.97
CA GLY A 246 -7.62 13.16 -11.23
C GLY A 246 -7.83 11.92 -12.10
N ALA A 247 -7.95 10.77 -11.44
CA ALA A 247 -8.28 9.50 -12.07
C ALA A 247 -9.79 9.36 -12.27
N ASP A 248 -10.18 8.84 -13.43
CA ASP A 248 -11.54 8.44 -13.76
C ASP A 248 -11.53 7.03 -14.35
N GLN A 249 -12.68 6.37 -14.37
CA GLN A 249 -12.79 5.04 -14.92
C GLN A 249 -14.12 4.82 -15.62
N PHE A 250 -14.09 4.06 -16.71
CA PHE A 250 -15.31 3.68 -17.42
C PHE A 250 -15.16 2.29 -18.03
N GLU A 251 -16.27 1.61 -18.28
CA GLU A 251 -16.25 0.27 -18.87
C GLU A 251 -16.60 0.31 -20.35
N VAL A 252 -15.87 -0.47 -21.15
CA VAL A 252 -16.19 -0.74 -22.54
C VAL A 252 -16.43 -2.22 -22.78
N THR A 253 -17.46 -2.50 -23.56
CA THR A 253 -17.86 -3.86 -23.93
C THR A 253 -17.80 -4.03 -25.45
N ALA A 254 -17.18 -5.12 -25.91
CA ALA A 254 -17.14 -5.54 -27.30
C ALA A 254 -18.21 -6.58 -27.58
N ARG A 255 -19.00 -6.35 -28.63
CA ARG A 255 -20.06 -7.26 -29.08
C ARG A 255 -19.85 -7.72 -30.52
N VAL A 256 -20.23 -8.97 -30.79
CA VAL A 256 -20.41 -9.52 -32.14
C VAL A 256 -21.89 -9.87 -32.31
N GLY A 257 -22.63 -9.01 -33.02
CA GLY A 257 -24.09 -9.07 -32.97
C GLY A 257 -24.58 -8.78 -31.55
N LYS A 258 -25.35 -9.69 -30.96
CA LYS A 258 -25.83 -9.59 -29.56
C LYS A 258 -24.89 -10.23 -28.53
N LEU A 259 -23.84 -10.93 -28.96
CA LEU A 259 -22.96 -11.66 -28.05
C LEU A 259 -21.85 -10.75 -27.53
N GLU A 260 -21.79 -10.56 -26.22
CA GLU A 260 -20.63 -9.97 -25.53
C GLU A 260 -19.42 -10.91 -25.68
N VAL A 261 -18.31 -10.37 -26.17
CA VAL A 261 -17.07 -11.15 -26.38
C VAL A 261 -15.86 -10.62 -25.61
N ALA A 262 -15.94 -9.39 -25.09
CA ALA A 262 -14.97 -8.86 -24.15
C ALA A 262 -15.54 -7.66 -23.39
N ARG A 263 -15.15 -7.50 -22.13
CA ARG A 263 -15.38 -6.30 -21.31
C ARG A 263 -14.05 -5.80 -20.76
N ARG A 264 -13.86 -4.48 -20.73
CA ARG A 264 -12.62 -3.85 -20.25
C ARG A 264 -12.92 -2.61 -19.42
N LEU A 265 -12.29 -2.52 -18.25
CA LEU A 265 -12.18 -1.26 -17.53
C LEU A 265 -11.11 -0.39 -18.21
N VAL A 266 -11.45 0.87 -18.42
CA VAL A 266 -10.56 1.90 -18.95
C VAL A 266 -10.36 2.92 -17.85
N GLN A 267 -9.13 3.06 -17.38
CA GLN A 267 -8.76 4.09 -16.42
C GLN A 267 -8.17 5.28 -17.17
N VAL A 268 -8.82 6.43 -17.04
CA VAL A 268 -8.35 7.68 -17.62
C VAL A 268 -7.70 8.49 -16.53
N ARG A 269 -6.54 9.05 -16.85
CA ARG A 269 -5.88 9.99 -15.98
C ARG A 269 -5.96 11.38 -16.58
N SER A 270 -6.40 12.32 -15.78
CA SER A 270 -6.44 13.72 -16.13
C SER A 270 -5.55 14.50 -15.17
N ASN A 271 -4.29 14.64 -15.53
CA ASN A 271 -3.40 15.54 -14.80
C ASN A 271 -3.59 16.98 -15.28
N ARG A 272 -3.21 17.91 -14.40
CA ARG A 272 -3.04 19.31 -14.76
C ARG A 272 -1.84 19.39 -15.73
N ALA A 273 -1.87 20.29 -16.70
CA ALA A 273 -0.93 20.28 -17.84
C ALA A 273 0.56 20.47 -17.44
N ASP A 274 0.80 20.81 -16.18
CA ASP A 274 2.07 21.04 -15.49
C ASP A 274 2.58 19.85 -14.66
N THR A 275 1.85 18.73 -14.60
CA THR A 275 2.27 17.49 -13.90
C THR A 275 2.51 16.37 -14.91
N ASP A 276 3.53 15.53 -14.67
CA ASP A 276 3.85 14.40 -15.54
C ASP A 276 2.60 13.50 -15.67
N PRO A 277 2.04 13.31 -16.89
CA PRO A 277 0.84 12.49 -17.10
C PRO A 277 0.96 11.05 -16.55
N ASP A 278 2.18 10.55 -16.31
CA ASP A 278 2.42 9.17 -15.88
C ASP A 278 2.69 9.00 -14.36
N SER A 279 2.91 10.07 -13.57
CA SER A 279 3.30 9.96 -12.14
C SER A 279 2.11 9.90 -11.17
N VAL A 280 1.75 8.74 -10.60
CA VAL A 280 0.67 8.58 -9.61
C VAL A 280 0.83 9.61 -8.47
N SER A 281 -0.26 10.18 -7.96
CA SER A 281 -0.22 11.14 -6.84
C SER A 281 -0.80 10.57 -5.55
N ILE A 282 -0.06 10.75 -4.45
CA ILE A 282 -0.43 10.29 -3.11
C ILE A 282 -0.49 11.48 -2.16
N ARG A 283 -1.57 11.57 -1.38
CA ARG A 283 -1.61 12.40 -0.17
C ARG A 283 -1.83 11.50 1.03
N ALA A 284 -0.87 11.51 1.94
CA ALA A 284 -1.02 10.85 3.22
C ALA A 284 -1.57 11.85 4.25
N MET A 285 -2.50 11.41 5.08
CA MET A 285 -3.03 12.13 6.23
C MET A 285 -3.23 11.14 7.38
N GLY A 286 -3.49 11.59 8.59
CA GLY A 286 -3.60 10.69 9.73
C GLY A 286 -2.76 11.12 10.91
N ASP A 287 -2.48 10.16 11.77
CA ASP A 287 -1.78 10.36 13.03
C ASP A 287 -0.28 10.04 12.94
N SER A 288 0.34 9.80 14.10
CA SER A 288 1.75 9.47 14.28
C SER A 288 2.22 8.26 13.46
N VAL A 289 1.36 7.28 13.22
CA VAL A 289 1.73 6.07 12.45
C VAL A 289 1.92 6.44 10.98
N THR A 290 1.04 7.27 10.41
CA THR A 290 1.22 7.74 9.03
C THR A 290 2.35 8.77 8.92
N ALA A 291 2.52 9.64 9.92
CA ALA A 291 3.58 10.66 9.96
C ALA A 291 4.99 10.03 10.04
N GLY A 292 5.09 8.81 10.57
CA GLY A 292 6.37 8.17 10.83
C GLY A 292 7.05 8.78 12.05
N PHE A 293 6.28 8.94 13.13
CA PHE A 293 6.80 9.34 14.44
C PHE A 293 7.89 8.38 14.91
N GLY A 294 8.78 8.86 15.78
CA GLY A 294 9.94 8.11 16.22
C GLY A 294 11.20 8.39 15.40
N TYR A 295 11.10 9.20 14.36
CA TYR A 295 12.20 9.51 13.45
C TYR A 295 12.29 11.01 13.16
N TYR A 296 13.49 11.58 13.29
CA TYR A 296 13.69 12.99 12.97
C TYR A 296 13.69 13.24 11.47
N GLY A 297 12.73 14.00 10.95
CA GLY A 297 12.67 14.27 9.52
C GLY A 297 13.90 15.01 8.94
N LYS A 298 14.72 15.72 9.72
CA LYS A 298 15.97 16.29 9.19
C LYS A 298 17.03 15.21 8.87
N THR A 299 17.07 14.11 9.62
CA THR A 299 18.17 13.13 9.57
C THR A 299 17.72 11.73 9.18
N GLY A 300 16.44 11.42 9.29
CA GLY A 300 15.90 10.05 9.21
C GLY A 300 16.33 9.15 10.37
N LYS A 301 16.99 9.70 11.40
CA LYS A 301 17.45 8.91 12.54
C LYS A 301 16.31 8.65 13.52
N GLU A 302 16.29 7.43 14.05
CA GLU A 302 15.41 7.04 15.15
C GLU A 302 15.70 7.88 16.39
N MET A 303 14.66 8.18 17.16
CA MET A 303 14.76 8.85 18.43
C MET A 303 15.42 7.96 19.48
N GLY A 304 16.22 8.57 20.35
CA GLY A 304 16.69 7.89 21.56
C GLY A 304 15.60 7.89 22.65
N ILE A 305 15.69 6.94 23.57
CA ILE A 305 14.73 6.74 24.69
C ILE A 305 14.44 8.04 25.47
N GLY A 306 15.43 8.92 25.66
CA GLY A 306 15.25 10.19 26.39
C GLY A 306 14.62 11.34 25.59
N LYS A 307 14.28 11.13 24.32
CA LYS A 307 13.81 12.19 23.41
C LYS A 307 12.31 12.26 23.23
N LEU A 308 11.57 11.26 23.71
CA LEU A 308 10.12 11.23 23.62
C LEU A 308 9.46 12.42 24.35
N LEU A 309 10.00 12.84 25.50
CA LEU A 309 9.47 13.99 26.26
C LEU A 309 9.59 15.31 25.48
N ASP A 310 10.64 15.49 24.70
CA ASP A 310 10.83 16.67 23.85
C ASP A 310 9.80 16.72 22.71
N CYS A 311 9.18 15.59 22.39
CA CYS A 311 8.30 15.37 21.24
C CYS A 311 6.83 15.18 21.61
N LYS A 312 6.51 15.10 22.92
CA LYS A 312 5.13 15.03 23.39
C LYS A 312 4.36 16.26 22.90
N PRO A 313 3.21 16.10 22.20
CA PRO A 313 2.39 17.23 21.79
C PRO A 313 2.04 18.15 22.97
N ALA A 314 1.92 19.44 22.69
CA ALA A 314 1.40 20.38 23.68
C ALA A 314 -0.11 20.20 23.84
N ASP A 315 -0.66 20.59 24.99
CA ASP A 315 -2.07 20.34 25.32
C ASP A 315 -3.05 21.03 24.33
N ASP A 316 -2.65 22.16 23.72
CA ASP A 316 -3.54 23.00 22.90
C ASP A 316 -3.22 22.98 21.39
N TYR A 317 -2.15 22.32 20.96
CA TYR A 317 -1.76 22.31 19.54
C TYR A 317 -0.84 21.15 19.17
N TYR A 318 -0.94 20.73 17.90
CA TYR A 318 -0.10 19.70 17.32
C TYR A 318 0.78 20.28 16.21
N ASN A 319 2.10 20.15 16.36
CA ASN A 319 3.08 20.67 15.41
C ASN A 319 3.85 19.58 14.66
N ASP A 320 3.41 18.32 14.78
CA ASP A 320 4.04 17.17 14.14
C ASP A 320 5.55 17.02 14.45
N ALA A 321 5.98 17.36 15.67
CA ALA A 321 7.37 17.16 16.07
C ALA A 321 7.79 15.69 16.01
N CYS A 322 9.03 15.46 15.60
CA CYS A 322 9.68 14.14 15.67
C CYS A 322 9.05 13.06 14.78
N SER A 323 8.42 13.51 13.70
CA SER A 323 7.93 12.69 12.61
C SER A 323 8.86 12.75 11.40
N SER A 324 8.93 11.66 10.64
CA SER A 324 9.80 11.53 9.47
C SER A 324 9.46 12.51 8.32
N ASN A 325 8.21 13.00 8.27
CA ASN A 325 7.74 14.03 7.34
C ASN A 325 7.95 15.46 7.82
N SER A 326 8.43 15.66 9.04
CA SER A 326 8.48 16.97 9.72
C SER A 326 9.89 17.53 9.89
N ALA A 327 10.00 18.85 9.79
CA ALA A 327 11.19 19.62 10.13
C ALA A 327 11.24 19.96 11.63
N ASN A 328 10.14 19.81 12.37
CA ASN A 328 10.09 20.08 13.81
C ASN A 328 10.76 18.94 14.58
N THR A 329 11.72 19.29 15.45
CA THR A 329 12.47 18.33 16.27
C THR A 329 12.04 18.31 17.73
N SER A 330 11.12 19.20 18.13
CA SER A 330 10.51 19.26 19.45
C SER A 330 9.12 19.90 19.38
N SER A 331 8.25 19.59 20.35
CA SER A 331 6.93 20.23 20.47
C SER A 331 7.01 21.73 20.75
N THR A 332 8.14 22.21 21.26
CA THR A 332 8.43 23.63 21.48
C THR A 332 8.85 24.41 20.23
N SER A 333 8.96 23.76 19.06
CA SER A 333 9.41 24.37 17.79
C SER A 333 8.39 25.32 17.13
N GLY A 334 7.25 25.56 17.77
CA GLY A 334 6.14 26.40 17.28
C GLY A 334 4.83 25.62 17.18
N PRO A 335 3.69 26.31 16.97
CA PRO A 335 2.37 25.69 17.03
C PRO A 335 1.98 24.89 15.77
N ASP A 336 2.58 25.21 14.62
CA ASP A 336 2.15 24.68 13.34
C ASP A 336 3.05 23.52 12.85
N PRO A 337 2.46 22.52 12.15
CA PRO A 337 3.23 21.53 11.41
C PRO A 337 4.16 22.18 10.39
N ARG A 338 5.45 21.82 10.42
CA ARG A 338 6.44 22.27 9.44
C ARG A 338 6.95 21.07 8.67
N TYR A 339 6.30 20.73 7.57
CA TYR A 339 6.72 19.60 6.74
C TYR A 339 8.08 19.83 6.05
N LEU A 340 8.79 18.74 5.78
CA LEU A 340 9.95 18.76 4.90
C LEU A 340 9.57 19.15 3.46
N PRO A 341 10.51 19.64 2.64
CA PRO A 341 10.22 20.01 1.25
C PRO A 341 9.62 18.88 0.39
N ASP A 342 9.97 17.63 0.69
CA ASP A 342 9.49 16.42 0.03
C ASP A 342 8.49 15.63 0.90
N TYR A 343 8.03 16.23 2.00
CA TYR A 343 7.11 15.64 2.97
C TYR A 343 7.56 14.26 3.49
N GLY A 344 8.86 14.01 3.60
CA GLY A 344 9.41 12.77 4.14
C GLY A 344 9.57 11.64 3.13
N LEU A 345 9.30 11.86 1.84
CA LEU A 345 9.47 10.83 0.80
C LEU A 345 10.92 10.28 0.78
N SER A 346 11.93 11.15 0.78
CA SER A 346 13.34 10.76 0.79
C SER A 346 13.81 10.11 2.08
N ARG A 347 13.02 10.18 3.16
CA ARG A 347 13.31 9.46 4.41
C ARG A 347 12.98 8.00 4.29
N ASN A 348 11.98 7.65 3.50
CA ASN A 348 11.60 6.26 3.26
C ASN A 348 11.34 5.50 4.58
N ILE A 349 10.72 6.17 5.55
CA ILE A 349 10.46 5.66 6.91
C ILE A 349 8.99 5.28 7.08
N SER A 350 8.05 6.23 6.95
CA SER A 350 6.63 5.90 7.12
C SER A 350 6.19 4.87 6.09
N TRP A 351 5.17 4.07 6.41
CA TRP A 351 4.65 3.06 5.49
C TRP A 351 4.19 3.70 4.17
N ALA A 352 3.63 4.91 4.22
CA ALA A 352 3.17 5.64 3.04
C ALA A 352 4.35 6.05 2.14
N ALA A 353 5.46 6.52 2.73
CA ALA A 353 6.67 6.87 1.98
C ALA A 353 7.34 5.63 1.38
N LYS A 354 7.38 4.51 2.13
CA LYS A 354 7.91 3.22 1.63
C LYS A 354 7.12 2.69 0.46
N TRP A 355 5.79 2.72 0.57
CA TRP A 355 4.91 2.33 -0.52
C TRP A 355 5.08 3.23 -1.74
N ALA A 356 5.16 4.56 -1.57
CA ALA A 356 5.40 5.48 -2.67
C ALA A 356 6.75 5.19 -3.37
N ASN A 357 7.83 5.02 -2.61
CA ASN A 357 9.16 4.73 -3.16
C ASN A 357 9.23 3.38 -3.88
N GLU A 358 8.60 2.32 -3.35
CA GLU A 358 8.55 0.99 -3.98
C GLU A 358 7.97 1.03 -5.39
N TYR A 359 7.05 1.97 -5.65
CA TYR A 359 6.39 2.12 -6.93
C TYR A 359 6.85 3.33 -7.74
N GLY A 360 7.94 3.99 -7.32
CA GLY A 360 8.54 5.13 -8.03
C GLY A 360 7.65 6.38 -8.06
N ILE A 361 6.83 6.58 -7.03
CA ILE A 361 5.88 7.69 -6.93
C ILE A 361 6.56 8.91 -6.35
N THR A 362 6.58 10.01 -7.13
CA THR A 362 7.24 11.26 -6.76
C THR A 362 6.28 12.40 -6.45
N ASP A 363 5.03 12.35 -6.94
CA ASP A 363 3.97 13.29 -6.54
C ASP A 363 3.36 12.83 -5.21
N TYR A 364 4.10 13.06 -4.14
CA TYR A 364 3.79 12.59 -2.80
C TYR A 364 3.77 13.75 -1.81
N LYS A 365 2.78 13.78 -0.92
CA LYS A 365 2.82 14.64 0.27
C LYS A 365 2.25 13.91 1.46
N ASN A 366 2.98 13.88 2.57
CA ASN A 366 2.51 13.39 3.85
C ASN A 366 2.16 14.52 4.80
N TYR A 367 0.88 14.77 4.92
CA TYR A 367 0.28 15.74 5.82
C TYR A 367 -0.10 15.15 7.18
N ALA A 368 0.15 13.86 7.43
CA ALA A 368 -0.17 13.26 8.72
C ALA A 368 0.53 14.00 9.87
N VAL A 369 -0.15 14.12 11.00
CA VAL A 369 0.31 14.85 12.17
C VAL A 369 0.23 13.97 13.41
N THR A 370 1.38 13.79 14.06
CA THR A 370 1.47 13.11 15.35
C THR A 370 0.52 13.71 16.39
N GLY A 371 -0.22 12.84 17.07
CA GLY A 371 -1.20 13.20 18.11
C GLY A 371 -2.59 13.54 17.58
N SER A 372 -2.76 13.76 16.28
CA SER A 372 -4.07 14.15 15.74
C SER A 372 -5.12 13.05 15.89
N ALA A 373 -6.34 13.47 16.25
CA ALA A 373 -7.56 12.70 16.32
C ALA A 373 -8.47 13.01 15.11
N PRO A 374 -9.45 12.14 14.77
CA PRO A 374 -10.40 12.43 13.69
C PRO A 374 -11.07 13.81 13.77
N SER A 375 -11.44 14.27 14.96
CA SER A 375 -12.06 15.59 15.18
C SER A 375 -11.19 16.76 14.75
N ASP A 376 -9.86 16.62 14.77
CA ASP A 376 -8.94 17.69 14.38
C ASP A 376 -8.96 17.97 12.88
N TRP A 377 -9.42 17.02 12.08
CA TRP A 377 -9.50 17.11 10.62
C TRP A 377 -10.84 17.64 10.10
N LEU A 378 -11.86 17.68 10.96
CA LEU A 378 -13.23 18.04 10.61
C LEU A 378 -13.59 19.46 11.07
N GLY A 379 -14.64 20.04 10.48
CA GLY A 379 -15.26 21.28 10.95
C GLY A 379 -14.25 22.43 11.21
N SER A 380 -14.15 22.84 12.48
CA SER A 380 -13.22 23.86 12.98
C SER A 380 -11.93 23.30 13.59
N GLY A 381 -11.66 21.99 13.44
CA GLY A 381 -10.44 21.35 13.88
C GLY A 381 -9.20 21.96 13.23
N GLN A 382 -8.06 21.86 13.92
CA GLN A 382 -6.78 22.49 13.54
C GLN A 382 -6.36 22.15 12.10
N PHE A 383 -6.68 20.95 11.62
CA PHE A 383 -6.29 20.42 10.32
C PHE A 383 -7.40 20.45 9.27
N SER A 384 -8.56 21.04 9.59
CA SER A 384 -9.67 21.17 8.63
C SER A 384 -9.28 21.92 7.34
N GLY A 385 -8.38 22.90 7.44
CA GLY A 385 -7.81 23.60 6.28
C GLY A 385 -7.01 22.66 5.37
N THR A 386 -6.12 21.86 5.96
CA THR A 386 -5.32 20.85 5.26
C THR A 386 -6.19 19.75 4.67
N PHE A 387 -7.23 19.32 5.38
CA PHE A 387 -8.19 18.33 4.89
C PHE A 387 -8.88 18.80 3.61
N ARG A 388 -9.42 20.03 3.62
CA ARG A 388 -10.01 20.66 2.43
C ARG A 388 -9.00 20.85 1.31
N GLN A 389 -7.74 21.14 1.65
CA GLN A 389 -6.67 21.20 0.65
C GLN A 389 -6.43 19.84 -0.02
N ILE A 390 -6.34 18.75 0.74
CA ILE A 390 -6.17 17.39 0.19
C ILE A 390 -7.34 17.06 -0.74
N GLN A 391 -8.58 17.36 -0.32
CA GLN A 391 -9.76 17.17 -1.15
C GLN A 391 -9.69 17.98 -2.45
N ALA A 392 -9.29 19.25 -2.37
CA ALA A 392 -9.16 20.14 -3.52
C ALA A 392 -8.01 19.73 -4.48
N GLU A 393 -6.92 19.17 -3.94
CA GLU A 393 -5.83 18.60 -4.75
C GLU A 393 -6.27 17.34 -5.50
N ASN A 394 -7.26 16.61 -4.97
CA ASN A 394 -7.88 15.42 -5.56
C ASN A 394 -6.85 14.40 -6.09
N PRO A 395 -5.98 13.85 -5.21
CA PRO A 395 -4.92 12.92 -5.61
C PRO A 395 -5.47 11.59 -6.13
N ASP A 396 -4.63 10.74 -6.73
CA ASP A 396 -5.05 9.38 -7.07
C ASP A 396 -5.32 8.54 -5.81
N PHE A 397 -4.51 8.74 -4.77
CA PHE A 397 -4.67 8.06 -3.48
C PHE A 397 -4.67 9.04 -2.31
N VAL A 398 -5.63 8.84 -1.39
CA VAL A 398 -5.55 9.36 -0.03
C VAL A 398 -5.27 8.18 0.88
N VAL A 399 -4.16 8.21 1.61
CA VAL A 399 -3.73 7.10 2.46
C VAL A 399 -3.63 7.55 3.91
N MET A 400 -4.11 6.73 4.86
CA MET A 400 -4.12 7.14 6.27
C MET A 400 -4.15 5.99 7.27
N THR A 401 -3.68 6.29 8.47
CA THR A 401 -3.93 5.59 9.73
C THR A 401 -4.54 6.62 10.68
N MET A 402 -5.72 6.36 11.22
CA MET A 402 -6.45 7.32 12.04
C MET A 402 -7.50 6.64 12.93
N GLY A 403 -7.65 7.14 14.16
CA GLY A 403 -8.66 6.69 15.13
C GLY A 403 -8.12 6.43 16.54
N ALA A 404 -6.81 6.25 16.69
CA ALA A 404 -6.17 5.95 17.97
C ALA A 404 -6.25 7.09 18.99
N ASN A 405 -6.16 8.34 18.56
CA ASN A 405 -6.16 9.50 19.46
C ASN A 405 -7.58 10.05 19.69
N PRO A 406 -7.89 10.55 20.90
CA PRO A 406 -7.02 10.60 22.10
C PRO A 406 -6.97 9.29 22.91
N LEU A 407 -7.75 8.28 22.50
CA LEU A 407 -8.03 7.05 23.27
C LEU A 407 -6.79 6.31 23.78
N LEU A 408 -5.85 6.01 22.88
CA LEU A 408 -4.64 5.25 23.21
C LEU A 408 -3.66 6.08 24.05
N SER A 409 -3.66 7.41 23.93
CA SER A 409 -2.82 8.27 24.79
C SER A 409 -3.32 8.24 26.24
N ASP A 410 -4.63 8.38 26.44
CA ASP A 410 -5.20 8.47 27.78
C ASP A 410 -5.26 7.10 28.49
N MET A 411 -5.54 6.02 27.75
CA MET A 411 -5.63 4.67 28.30
C MET A 411 -4.27 4.02 28.57
N LEU A 412 -3.23 4.32 27.77
CA LEU A 412 -1.90 3.70 27.91
C LEU A 412 -0.97 4.48 28.85
N PHE A 413 -1.20 5.77 29.09
CA PHE A 413 -0.30 6.64 29.87
C PHE A 413 -0.95 7.35 31.07
N GLY A 414 -2.28 7.36 31.20
CA GLY A 414 -2.95 7.98 32.34
C GLY A 414 -3.03 7.06 33.56
N ILE A 415 -2.30 7.38 34.63
CA ILE A 415 -2.37 6.65 35.92
C ILE A 415 -3.79 6.70 36.50
N ASP A 416 -4.52 7.79 36.28
CA ASP A 416 -5.92 7.95 36.69
C ASP A 416 -6.93 7.32 35.71
N ASN A 417 -6.48 6.94 34.50
CA ASN A 417 -7.32 6.46 33.38
C ASN A 417 -7.02 5.02 32.95
N MET A 418 -6.29 4.25 33.77
CA MET A 418 -6.27 2.79 33.71
C MET A 418 -7.64 2.13 34.02
N GLY A 419 -8.70 2.94 34.03
CA GLY A 419 -10.04 2.61 34.46
C GLY A 419 -10.55 1.34 33.82
N CYS A 420 -10.38 1.12 32.52
CA CYS A 420 -10.88 -0.09 31.89
C CYS A 420 -10.14 -1.37 32.34
N ALA A 421 -8.80 -1.36 32.49
CA ALA A 421 -8.07 -2.53 33.03
C ALA A 421 -8.52 -2.87 34.45
N ILE A 422 -8.54 -1.86 35.31
CA ILE A 422 -8.90 -2.01 36.72
C ILE A 422 -10.37 -2.44 36.86
N TYR A 423 -11.26 -1.89 36.02
CA TYR A 423 -12.68 -2.23 35.98
C TYR A 423 -12.92 -3.66 35.46
N SER A 424 -12.14 -4.10 34.46
CA SER A 424 -12.15 -5.48 33.96
C SER A 424 -11.84 -6.49 35.05
N ASP A 425 -10.75 -6.27 35.79
CA ASP A 425 -10.27 -7.19 36.81
C ASP A 425 -11.22 -7.28 38.02
N LEU A 426 -12.03 -6.24 38.25
CA LEU A 426 -12.98 -6.17 39.37
C LEU A 426 -14.42 -6.56 38.99
N PHE A 427 -14.86 -6.32 37.75
CA PHE A 427 -16.29 -6.36 37.38
C PHE A 427 -16.64 -7.12 36.09
N GLY A 428 -15.68 -7.46 35.22
CA GLY A 428 -15.91 -8.32 34.05
C GLY A 428 -16.36 -7.64 32.74
N ASP A 429 -16.37 -6.30 32.66
CA ASP A 429 -16.96 -5.52 31.55
C ASP A 429 -15.92 -4.69 30.73
N TYR A 430 -14.76 -5.27 30.41
CA TYR A 430 -13.68 -4.55 29.71
C TYR A 430 -14.12 -3.97 28.36
N ARG A 431 -14.83 -4.77 27.55
CA ARG A 431 -15.31 -4.38 26.22
C ARG A 431 -16.23 -3.16 26.29
N ASP A 432 -17.23 -3.20 27.17
CA ASP A 432 -18.19 -2.10 27.34
C ASP A 432 -17.48 -0.81 27.78
N CYS A 433 -16.45 -0.91 28.62
CA CYS A 433 -15.63 0.24 29.00
C CYS A 433 -14.89 0.86 27.81
N ILE A 434 -14.27 0.04 26.95
CA ILE A 434 -13.59 0.51 25.73
C ILE A 434 -14.60 1.15 24.76
N GLU A 435 -15.75 0.52 24.55
CA GLU A 435 -16.80 1.04 23.67
C GLU A 435 -17.38 2.37 24.19
N GLN A 436 -17.55 2.53 25.50
CA GLN A 436 -17.93 3.80 26.12
C GLN A 436 -16.87 4.88 25.92
N ALA A 437 -15.58 4.53 26.01
CA ALA A 437 -14.52 5.48 25.73
C ALA A 437 -14.52 5.94 24.25
N PHE A 438 -14.73 5.00 23.32
CA PHE A 438 -14.88 5.32 21.88
C PHE A 438 -16.06 6.26 21.63
N ALA A 439 -17.18 6.03 22.33
CA ALA A 439 -18.35 6.91 22.28
C ALA A 439 -18.04 8.28 22.89
N GLY A 440 -17.28 8.35 23.98
CA GLY A 440 -16.90 9.60 24.65
C GLY A 440 -16.11 10.58 23.77
N VAL A 441 -15.46 10.09 22.71
CA VAL A 441 -14.70 10.90 21.75
C VAL A 441 -15.36 10.95 20.36
N ASP A 442 -16.61 10.49 20.25
CA ASP A 442 -17.37 10.42 18.99
C ASP A 442 -16.61 9.68 17.86
N LEU A 443 -15.80 8.67 18.19
CA LEU A 443 -14.87 8.03 17.24
C LEU A 443 -15.58 7.57 15.96
N SER A 444 -16.65 6.80 16.11
CA SER A 444 -17.40 6.24 14.97
C SER A 444 -17.96 7.34 14.07
N LYS A 445 -18.55 8.39 14.67
CA LYS A 445 -19.14 9.51 13.94
C LYS A 445 -18.07 10.28 13.16
N ASN A 446 -16.96 10.62 13.81
CA ASN A 446 -15.90 11.41 13.20
C ASN A 446 -15.20 10.64 12.07
N LEU A 447 -14.94 9.33 12.24
CA LEU A 447 -14.39 8.50 11.17
C LEU A 447 -15.35 8.42 9.97
N HIS A 448 -16.64 8.19 10.23
CA HIS A 448 -17.66 8.16 9.18
C HIS A 448 -17.71 9.47 8.38
N GLU A 449 -17.64 10.62 9.07
CA GLU A 449 -17.66 11.94 8.45
C GLU A 449 -16.43 12.19 7.58
N ILE A 450 -15.21 11.88 8.07
CA ILE A 450 -13.98 11.97 7.26
C ILE A 450 -14.10 11.14 5.99
N TYR A 451 -14.51 9.88 6.11
CA TYR A 451 -14.62 8.97 4.98
C TYR A 451 -15.68 9.44 3.98
N SER A 452 -16.83 9.87 4.48
CA SER A 452 -17.92 10.39 3.66
C SER A 452 -17.51 11.64 2.90
N GLU A 453 -16.84 12.57 3.56
CA GLU A 453 -16.35 13.79 2.92
C GLU A 453 -15.28 13.49 1.86
N LEU A 454 -14.34 12.59 2.12
CA LEU A 454 -13.34 12.19 1.12
C LEU A 454 -14.00 11.54 -0.10
N VAL A 455 -14.96 10.62 0.10
CA VAL A 455 -15.68 9.98 -1.00
C VAL A 455 -16.54 10.97 -1.78
N ALA A 456 -17.19 11.92 -1.09
CA ALA A 456 -18.07 12.90 -1.72
C ALA A 456 -17.29 13.97 -2.50
N ASN A 457 -16.15 14.41 -1.97
CA ASN A 457 -15.42 15.57 -2.49
C ASN A 457 -14.22 15.19 -3.38
N THR A 458 -13.85 13.91 -3.45
CA THR A 458 -12.69 13.45 -4.23
C THR A 458 -13.01 12.26 -5.13
N THR A 459 -12.18 12.07 -6.15
CA THR A 459 -12.09 10.84 -6.93
C THR A 459 -10.92 9.95 -6.54
N SER A 460 -10.27 10.22 -5.40
CA SER A 460 -9.18 9.43 -4.85
C SER A 460 -9.57 8.04 -4.35
N HIS A 461 -8.77 7.03 -4.64
CA HIS A 461 -8.86 5.76 -3.94
C HIS A 461 -8.36 5.95 -2.50
N ILE A 462 -9.18 5.61 -1.51
CA ILE A 462 -8.87 5.84 -0.10
C ILE A 462 -8.31 4.54 0.47
N VAL A 463 -7.14 4.61 1.09
CA VAL A 463 -6.50 3.45 1.72
C VAL A 463 -6.39 3.69 3.21
N LEU A 464 -7.05 2.85 3.99
CA LEU A 464 -7.06 2.91 5.45
C LEU A 464 -6.19 1.79 6.00
N MET A 465 -5.02 2.13 6.51
CA MET A 465 -4.15 1.21 7.20
C MET A 465 -4.59 1.12 8.66
N GLN A 466 -5.05 -0.06 9.07
CA GLN A 466 -5.39 -0.37 10.46
C GLN A 466 -4.15 -0.34 11.36
N TYR A 467 -4.38 -0.25 12.67
CA TYR A 467 -3.31 -0.27 13.65
C TYR A 467 -2.72 -1.68 13.81
N HIS A 468 -1.41 -1.73 14.02
CA HIS A 468 -0.68 -2.95 14.35
C HIS A 468 -0.79 -3.20 15.86
N LEU A 469 -0.56 -4.45 16.29
CA LEU A 469 -0.46 -4.75 17.71
C LEU A 469 0.87 -4.24 18.26
N SER A 470 0.79 -3.26 19.15
CA SER A 470 1.93 -2.78 19.93
C SER A 470 1.63 -2.98 21.41
N VAL A 471 2.53 -3.67 22.12
CA VAL A 471 2.46 -3.84 23.57
C VAL A 471 3.49 -2.90 24.20
N PRO A 472 3.07 -1.73 24.72
CA PRO A 472 3.99 -0.80 25.34
C PRO A 472 4.53 -1.38 26.65
N SER A 473 5.82 -1.22 26.91
CA SER A 473 6.42 -1.64 28.18
C SER A 473 5.81 -0.92 29.38
N SER A 474 5.42 0.34 29.19
CA SER A 474 4.77 1.16 30.21
C SER A 474 3.35 0.74 30.57
N ALA A 475 2.73 -0.14 29.77
CA ALA A 475 1.33 -0.52 29.92
C ALA A 475 1.15 -1.97 30.42
N LEU A 476 2.18 -2.60 31.00
CA LEU A 476 2.10 -3.98 31.52
C LEU A 476 1.14 -4.17 32.70
N ALA A 477 0.61 -3.09 33.28
CA ALA A 477 -0.52 -3.23 34.19
C ALA A 477 -1.80 -3.68 33.46
N TYR A 478 -1.86 -3.54 32.13
CA TYR A 478 -2.77 -4.29 31.27
C TYR A 478 -2.10 -5.59 30.82
N SER A 479 -2.85 -6.69 30.77
CA SER A 479 -2.37 -7.89 30.07
C SER A 479 -2.25 -7.61 28.57
N SER A 480 -1.29 -8.26 27.89
CA SER A 480 -1.17 -8.14 26.43
C SER A 480 -2.46 -8.53 25.69
N ALA A 481 -3.25 -9.44 26.26
CA ALA A 481 -4.57 -9.83 25.75
C ALA A 481 -5.60 -8.69 25.82
N GLN A 482 -5.61 -7.88 26.87
CA GLN A 482 -6.48 -6.69 26.96
C GLN A 482 -6.09 -5.65 25.91
N ILE A 483 -4.79 -5.40 25.72
CA ILE A 483 -4.29 -4.48 24.69
C ILE A 483 -4.69 -4.95 23.29
N GLU A 484 -4.56 -6.25 23.01
CA GLU A 484 -5.01 -6.85 21.75
C GLU A 484 -6.51 -6.66 21.53
N LEU A 485 -7.34 -6.97 22.54
CA LEU A 485 -8.79 -6.81 22.44
C LEU A 485 -9.19 -5.35 22.16
N MET A 486 -8.53 -4.39 22.80
CA MET A 486 -8.74 -2.96 22.51
C MET A 486 -8.35 -2.60 21.07
N GLY A 487 -7.21 -3.11 20.59
CA GLY A 487 -6.75 -2.92 19.22
C GLY A 487 -7.71 -3.52 18.18
N GLU A 488 -8.24 -4.72 18.45
CA GLU A 488 -9.26 -5.38 17.64
C GLU A 488 -10.54 -4.54 17.57
N LEU A 489 -11.03 -4.05 18.71
CA LEU A 489 -12.22 -3.18 18.78
C LEU A 489 -12.04 -1.90 17.97
N LEU A 490 -10.89 -1.22 18.12
CA LEU A 490 -10.58 -0.01 17.36
C LEU A 490 -10.55 -0.29 15.84
N ASN A 491 -9.86 -1.35 15.45
CA ASN A 491 -9.73 -1.74 14.05
C ASN A 491 -11.08 -2.18 13.44
N ASP A 492 -11.97 -2.78 14.23
CA ASP A 492 -13.33 -3.14 13.82
C ASP A 492 -14.20 -1.90 13.59
N VAL A 493 -14.10 -0.88 14.47
CA VAL A 493 -14.77 0.41 14.25
C VAL A 493 -14.29 1.05 12.94
N ILE A 494 -12.98 1.11 12.69
CA ILE A 494 -12.41 1.64 11.45
C ILE A 494 -12.98 0.90 10.23
N ALA A 495 -12.94 -0.44 10.25
CA ALA A 495 -13.41 -1.26 9.13
C ALA A 495 -14.92 -1.10 8.90
N THR A 496 -15.70 -1.07 9.97
CA THR A 496 -17.15 -0.90 9.95
C THR A 496 -17.54 0.46 9.37
N GLN A 497 -16.93 1.55 9.84
CA GLN A 497 -17.24 2.89 9.32
C GLN A 497 -16.82 3.02 7.86
N ALA A 498 -15.66 2.49 7.47
CA ALA A 498 -15.22 2.48 6.07
C ALA A 498 -16.20 1.73 5.15
N ALA A 499 -16.60 0.51 5.54
CA ALA A 499 -17.53 -0.31 4.78
C ALA A 499 -18.92 0.34 4.67
N SER A 500 -19.35 1.08 5.68
CA SER A 500 -20.63 1.81 5.66
C SER A 500 -20.67 2.95 4.64
N VAL A 501 -19.50 3.53 4.31
CA VAL A 501 -19.39 4.66 3.37
C VAL A 501 -19.16 4.18 1.94
N SER A 502 -18.16 3.31 1.71
CA SER A 502 -17.91 2.77 0.37
C SER A 502 -17.02 1.54 0.38
N THR A 503 -17.49 0.44 -0.21
CA THR A 503 -16.69 -0.76 -0.46
C THR A 503 -15.86 -0.72 -1.75
N ASP A 504 -16.17 0.22 -2.65
CA ASP A 504 -15.51 0.34 -3.96
C ASP A 504 -14.35 1.34 -3.93
N ARG A 505 -14.48 2.39 -3.10
CA ARG A 505 -13.56 3.52 -3.04
C ARG A 505 -12.62 3.50 -1.85
N ILE A 506 -12.95 2.71 -0.83
CA ILE A 506 -12.16 2.60 0.39
C ILE A 506 -11.61 1.18 0.48
N THR A 507 -10.30 1.05 0.65
CA THR A 507 -9.65 -0.22 0.95
C THR A 507 -9.09 -0.17 2.36
N VAL A 508 -9.66 -0.99 3.23
CA VAL A 508 -9.12 -1.23 4.57
C VAL A 508 -8.04 -2.29 4.47
N VAL A 509 -6.88 -2.00 5.05
CA VAL A 509 -5.68 -2.84 5.00
C VAL A 509 -5.28 -3.16 6.42
N SER A 510 -5.31 -4.45 6.76
CA SER A 510 -4.79 -4.95 8.01
C SER A 510 -3.26 -5.08 7.90
N PRO A 511 -2.48 -4.49 8.82
CA PRO A 511 -1.04 -4.75 8.87
C PRO A 511 -0.79 -6.23 9.21
N PRO A 512 0.42 -6.75 8.95
CA PRO A 512 0.76 -8.07 9.46
C PRO A 512 0.74 -8.03 10.99
N ARG A 513 0.43 -9.16 11.63
CA ARG A 513 0.47 -9.27 13.08
C ARG A 513 1.89 -9.03 13.58
N PHE A 514 2.02 -8.14 14.55
CA PHE A 514 3.27 -7.94 15.28
C PHE A 514 3.22 -8.86 16.50
N ASN A 515 3.72 -10.07 16.34
CA ASN A 515 3.65 -11.10 17.37
C ASN A 515 4.25 -10.62 18.70
N VAL A 516 3.63 -11.05 19.80
CA VAL A 516 4.03 -10.68 21.17
C VAL A 516 5.09 -11.62 21.71
N GLY A 517 5.06 -12.90 21.36
CA GLY A 517 5.98 -13.91 21.87
C GLY A 517 5.47 -14.69 23.07
N ILE A 518 4.16 -14.67 23.33
CA ILE A 518 3.51 -15.38 24.44
C ILE A 518 2.24 -16.08 23.94
N ASP A 519 1.59 -16.85 24.82
CA ASP A 519 0.27 -17.41 24.54
C ASP A 519 -0.78 -16.28 24.56
N MET A 520 -1.55 -16.20 23.48
CA MET A 520 -2.57 -15.19 23.24
C MET A 520 -3.95 -15.83 22.99
N GLU A 521 -4.12 -17.12 23.27
CA GLU A 521 -5.42 -17.79 23.14
C GLU A 521 -6.43 -17.25 24.18
N PRO A 522 -7.73 -17.19 23.84
CA PRO A 522 -8.34 -17.58 22.57
C PRO A 522 -8.31 -16.50 21.48
N LEU A 523 -7.79 -15.30 21.77
CA LEU A 523 -7.79 -14.17 20.82
C LEU A 523 -6.98 -14.50 19.57
N TYR A 524 -5.85 -15.20 19.73
CA TYR A 524 -5.04 -15.64 18.61
C TYR A 524 -4.46 -17.05 18.79
N PRO A 525 -4.40 -17.87 17.72
CA PRO A 525 -3.91 -19.24 17.84
C PRO A 525 -2.44 -19.33 18.26
N ALA A 526 -2.17 -20.11 19.31
CA ALA A 526 -0.81 -20.44 19.73
C ALA A 526 -0.29 -21.63 18.92
N ARG A 527 0.50 -21.35 17.87
CA ARG A 527 0.95 -22.37 16.90
C ARG A 527 2.47 -22.58 16.86
N TYR A 528 3.23 -21.67 17.46
CA TYR A 528 4.68 -21.70 17.41
C TYR A 528 5.25 -22.14 18.76
N SER A 529 6.24 -23.02 18.77
CA SER A 529 6.91 -23.47 20.00
C SER A 529 8.37 -23.06 19.96
N CYS A 530 8.79 -22.30 20.95
CA CYS A 530 10.17 -21.88 21.17
C CYS A 530 10.72 -22.38 22.52
N SER A 531 9.85 -22.85 23.42
CA SER A 531 10.28 -23.49 24.65
C SER A 531 10.67 -24.95 24.41
N TRP A 532 11.68 -25.41 25.14
CA TRP A 532 12.03 -26.84 25.22
C TRP A 532 10.93 -27.67 25.88
N ARG A 533 9.98 -27.04 26.57
CA ARG A 533 8.81 -27.67 27.20
C ARG A 533 7.63 -27.88 26.23
N GLY A 534 7.70 -27.29 25.04
CA GLY A 534 6.65 -27.40 24.03
C GLY A 534 5.49 -26.39 24.20
N ASP A 535 5.69 -25.35 25.02
CA ASP A 535 4.71 -24.28 25.19
C ASP A 535 4.53 -23.55 23.86
N LYS A 536 3.27 -23.28 23.52
CA LYS A 536 2.93 -22.62 22.26
C LYS A 536 2.64 -21.15 22.48
N VAL A 537 3.01 -20.35 21.49
CA VAL A 537 2.86 -18.90 21.44
C VAL A 537 2.40 -18.46 20.06
N ASP A 538 2.11 -17.16 19.91
CA ASP A 538 1.71 -16.53 18.65
C ASP A 538 2.85 -16.42 17.60
N GLY A 539 4.11 -16.52 18.03
CA GLY A 539 5.31 -16.56 17.18
C GLY A 539 6.51 -15.92 17.89
N PRO A 540 7.68 -15.78 17.25
CA PRO A 540 8.76 -14.95 17.78
C PRO A 540 8.30 -13.49 17.92
N SER A 541 8.53 -12.89 19.08
CA SER A 541 8.17 -11.50 19.36
C SER A 541 8.84 -10.55 18.39
N VAL A 542 8.11 -9.54 17.95
CA VAL A 542 8.67 -8.40 17.19
C VAL A 542 8.40 -7.06 17.88
N GLN A 543 7.94 -7.13 19.14
CA GLN A 543 7.71 -5.97 20.01
C GLN A 543 9.03 -5.27 20.38
N SER A 544 8.93 -4.10 21.00
CA SER A 544 10.10 -3.30 21.36
C SER A 544 11.05 -4.09 22.28
N THR A 545 12.36 -3.77 22.26
CA THR A 545 13.33 -4.46 23.14
C THR A 545 12.92 -4.36 24.62
N PRO A 546 12.54 -3.19 25.14
CA PRO A 546 12.03 -3.08 26.52
C PRO A 546 10.85 -4.02 26.79
N THR A 547 9.83 -4.04 25.93
CA THR A 547 8.68 -4.95 26.08
C THR A 547 9.11 -6.41 26.10
N GLN A 548 10.03 -6.81 25.22
CA GLN A 548 10.50 -8.19 25.17
C GLN A 548 11.29 -8.60 26.41
N ASP A 549 12.08 -7.69 26.98
CA ASP A 549 12.84 -7.97 28.19
C ASP A 549 11.91 -8.12 29.41
N GLU A 550 10.82 -7.36 29.48
CA GLU A 550 9.79 -7.52 30.52
C GLU A 550 8.99 -8.82 30.33
N LEU A 551 8.53 -9.12 29.10
CA LEU A 551 7.83 -10.37 28.80
C LEU A 551 8.69 -11.61 29.09
N LEU A 552 10.01 -11.51 28.93
CA LEU A 552 10.93 -12.58 29.31
C LEU A 552 10.97 -12.79 30.83
N ILE A 553 10.81 -11.73 31.63
CA ILE A 553 10.74 -11.82 33.09
C ILE A 553 9.40 -12.44 33.52
N ASP A 554 8.30 -12.03 32.89
CA ASP A 554 6.95 -12.49 33.24
C ASP A 554 6.65 -13.90 32.72
N HIS A 555 7.26 -14.29 31.60
CA HIS A 555 7.07 -15.58 30.94
C HIS A 555 8.40 -16.32 30.70
N PRO A 556 9.19 -16.61 31.75
CA PRO A 556 10.59 -17.05 31.62
C PRO A 556 10.78 -18.43 30.96
N PHE A 557 9.71 -19.23 30.89
CA PHE A 557 9.76 -20.57 30.31
C PHE A 557 9.05 -20.68 28.96
N SER A 558 8.16 -19.75 28.62
CA SER A 558 7.34 -19.81 27.40
C SER A 558 7.62 -18.66 26.43
N PHE A 559 8.27 -17.58 26.86
CA PHE A 559 8.53 -16.41 26.02
C PHE A 559 9.40 -16.72 24.80
N CYS A 560 9.00 -16.13 23.69
CA CYS A 560 9.61 -16.29 22.38
C CYS A 560 10.31 -15.01 21.94
N LYS A 561 11.58 -14.84 22.30
CA LYS A 561 12.35 -13.66 21.89
C LYS A 561 12.52 -13.58 20.37
N GLY A 562 12.47 -12.38 19.80
CA GLY A 562 12.66 -12.17 18.37
C GLY A 562 12.84 -10.69 17.95
N PRO A 563 12.80 -10.40 16.63
CA PRO A 563 12.90 -11.38 15.55
C PRO A 563 14.28 -12.06 15.55
N PRO A 564 14.40 -13.29 15.03
CA PRO A 564 15.69 -13.99 14.97
C PRO A 564 16.72 -13.32 14.05
N ILE A 565 16.23 -12.52 13.08
CA ILE A 565 17.04 -11.77 12.12
C ILE A 565 16.41 -10.37 11.98
N GLY A 566 17.24 -9.34 12.09
CA GLY A 566 16.82 -7.94 11.91
C GLY A 566 16.39 -7.26 13.22
N PRO A 567 16.05 -5.96 13.16
CA PRO A 567 15.58 -5.22 14.32
C PRO A 567 14.12 -5.58 14.64
N PRO A 568 13.66 -5.32 15.88
CA PRO A 568 12.25 -5.29 16.22
C PRO A 568 11.41 -4.47 15.25
N TRP A 569 10.13 -4.81 15.15
CA TRP A 569 9.19 -4.09 14.29
C TRP A 569 8.52 -2.92 15.00
N VAL A 570 8.74 -2.78 16.30
CA VAL A 570 8.34 -1.66 17.13
C VAL A 570 9.59 -0.94 17.63
N ILE A 571 9.57 0.39 17.63
CA ILE A 571 10.69 1.22 18.07
C ILE A 571 10.94 0.98 19.57
N SER A 572 12.22 0.93 19.96
CA SER A 572 12.59 0.80 21.37
C SER A 572 12.70 2.15 22.07
N GLY A 573 12.88 3.22 21.30
CA GLY A 573 13.00 4.59 21.79
C GLY A 573 11.70 5.29 22.15
N ASP A 574 10.52 4.71 21.87
CA ASP A 574 9.23 5.42 21.93
C ASP A 574 8.12 4.69 22.69
N THR A 575 8.35 4.31 23.95
CA THR A 575 7.37 3.60 24.81
C THR A 575 6.84 2.27 24.25
N GLY A 576 7.21 1.87 23.02
CA GLY A 576 6.83 0.62 22.40
C GLY A 576 5.48 0.67 21.67
N ILE A 577 5.10 1.81 21.09
CA ILE A 577 3.79 1.97 20.41
C ILE A 577 3.85 2.27 18.92
N HIS A 578 4.99 2.74 18.39
CA HIS A 578 5.11 3.04 16.95
C HIS A 578 5.98 2.02 16.21
N PRO A 579 5.69 1.77 14.93
CA PRO A 579 6.49 0.87 14.12
C PRO A 579 7.90 1.42 13.90
N SER A 580 8.88 0.52 13.93
CA SER A 580 10.23 0.81 13.42
C SER A 580 10.23 0.92 11.90
N ALA A 581 11.33 1.36 11.31
CA ALA A 581 11.52 1.35 9.86
C ALA A 581 11.32 -0.06 9.25
N ALA A 582 11.57 -1.13 10.01
CA ALA A 582 11.26 -2.50 9.61
C ALA A 582 9.76 -2.78 9.73
N GLY A 583 9.11 -2.40 10.83
CA GLY A 583 7.66 -2.52 10.98
C GLY A 583 6.88 -1.77 9.90
N TYR A 584 7.24 -0.53 9.61
CA TYR A 584 6.64 0.23 8.51
C TYR A 584 6.84 -0.42 7.13
N ALA A 585 7.95 -1.13 6.91
CA ALA A 585 8.14 -1.89 5.67
C ALA A 585 7.19 -3.10 5.60
N GLN A 586 6.92 -3.76 6.74
CA GLN A 586 5.94 -4.83 6.81
C GLN A 586 4.50 -4.33 6.61
N MET A 587 4.19 -3.13 7.10
CA MET A 587 2.89 -2.49 6.83
C MET A 587 2.76 -2.11 5.35
N ALA A 588 3.79 -1.48 4.76
CA ALA A 588 3.78 -1.09 3.35
C ALA A 588 3.62 -2.29 2.40
N SER A 589 4.19 -3.45 2.74
CA SER A 589 4.10 -4.67 1.92
C SER A 589 2.70 -5.28 1.84
N GLN A 590 1.77 -4.89 2.72
CA GLN A 590 0.38 -5.33 2.65
C GLN A 590 -0.43 -4.55 1.61
N LEU A 591 0.10 -3.41 1.16
CA LEU A 591 -0.62 -2.54 0.24
C LEU A 591 -0.59 -3.13 -1.17
N PRO A 592 -1.73 -3.11 -1.89
CA PRO A 592 -1.72 -3.43 -3.30
C PRO A 592 -0.91 -2.38 -4.06
N ARG A 593 -0.49 -2.75 -5.26
CA ARG A 593 0.11 -1.79 -6.19
C ARG A 593 -0.88 -0.66 -6.52
N PRO A 594 -0.45 0.62 -6.51
CA PRO A 594 -1.27 1.76 -6.92
C PRO A 594 -1.63 1.80 -8.41
#